data_AF-A0A970FMN7-F1
#
_entry.id   AF-A0A970FMN7-F1
#
_cell.length_a   1.000
_cell.length_b   1.000
_cell.length_c   1.000
_cell.angle_alpha   90.00
_cell.angle_beta   90.00
_cell.angle_gamma   90.00
#
_symmetry.space_group_name_H-M   'P 1'
#
loop_
_entity.id
_entity.type
_entity.pdbx_description
1 polymer ?
#
loop_
_entity_poly.entity_id
_entity_poly.type
_entity_poly.pdbx_seq_one_letter_code
_entity_poly.pdbx_strand_id
1 'polypeptide(L)'
;MGLGLDIGIDLGTASVLVYVKGKGIVLREPSVVAIDKNTDKILAVGEEARKMLGRTPGNIVSIRPLRDGVISDYHVTEKMLRHFLNKVYAKSFFRLFKPRVMICVPSGVTEVEKRAVEDAAIQAGARKTYLIEEPIAAAIGAGIDITKACGSMVVDIGGGTTDIAVISLGGTVVSSSIKVAGDKFDEAIIRYMRKKHNVMIGERTAEDLKINIGTVFPRPAEVSMEVRGRNLVSGLPKTITITSTECMEALEEPVSSIIEAVHSVLERTPPELAADISDRGIVMTGGGSLVYGMDKLIQQKTGINVIIADDAISCVAIGTGKTLDHLDLLKGSKMNEDPRYVI
;
A
#
# COMPACT_ATOMS: atom_id res chain seq x y z
N MET A 1 26.80 6.37 -16.42
CA MET A 1 26.50 6.21 -14.98
C MET A 1 26.55 7.58 -14.31
N GLY A 2 25.44 8.04 -13.72
CA GLY A 2 25.41 9.31 -12.98
C GLY A 2 25.91 9.11 -11.55
N LEU A 3 26.58 10.12 -10.98
CA LEU A 3 27.15 10.11 -9.61
C LEU A 3 26.11 10.16 -8.46
N GLY A 4 24.83 9.88 -8.72
CA GLY A 4 23.75 9.97 -7.72
C GLY A 4 23.11 8.62 -7.43
N LEU A 5 22.46 8.49 -6.26
CA LEU A 5 21.70 7.28 -5.91
C LEU A 5 20.47 7.12 -6.82
N ASP A 6 20.08 5.88 -7.06
CA ASP A 6 18.79 5.51 -7.62
C ASP A 6 17.92 4.95 -6.48
N ILE A 7 16.76 5.56 -6.26
CA ILE A 7 15.89 5.31 -5.11
C ILE A 7 14.48 4.97 -5.59
N GLY A 8 13.99 3.79 -5.24
CA GLY A 8 12.57 3.43 -5.39
C GLY A 8 11.82 3.74 -4.10
N ILE A 9 10.66 4.39 -4.19
CA ILE A 9 9.82 4.71 -3.05
C ILE A 9 8.43 4.12 -3.29
N ASP A 10 8.00 3.27 -2.38
CA ASP A 10 6.58 3.01 -2.19
C ASP A 10 6.02 4.07 -1.24
N LEU A 11 5.20 4.97 -1.79
CA LEU A 11 4.57 6.06 -1.05
C LEU A 11 3.18 5.64 -0.58
N GLY A 12 3.13 4.56 0.19
CA GLY A 12 1.88 3.96 0.65
C GLY A 12 1.13 4.80 1.69
N THR A 13 -0.19 4.61 1.72
CA THR A 13 -1.09 5.31 2.67
C THR A 13 -0.82 4.96 4.14
N ALA A 14 -0.37 3.74 4.42
CA ALA A 14 -0.05 3.25 5.77
C ALA A 14 1.44 3.36 6.10
N SER A 15 2.30 3.02 5.16
CA SER A 15 3.76 3.00 5.32
C SER A 15 4.49 3.46 4.07
N VAL A 16 5.64 4.08 4.27
CA VAL A 16 6.62 4.39 3.22
C VAL A 16 7.76 3.38 3.29
N LEU A 17 8.05 2.75 2.16
CA LEU A 17 9.20 1.87 2.01
C LEU A 17 10.15 2.48 0.99
N VAL A 18 11.45 2.47 1.31
CA VAL A 18 12.49 2.99 0.41
C VAL A 18 13.48 1.90 0.05
N TYR A 19 13.58 1.64 -1.25
CA TYR A 19 14.58 0.80 -1.88
C TYR A 19 15.73 1.65 -2.40
N VAL A 20 16.96 1.22 -2.16
CA VAL A 20 18.16 1.81 -2.79
C VAL A 20 18.83 0.75 -3.65
N LYS A 21 19.12 1.12 -4.90
CA LYS A 21 19.83 0.26 -5.85
C LYS A 21 21.12 -0.30 -5.23
N GLY A 22 21.27 -1.63 -5.32
CA GLY A 22 22.41 -2.38 -4.76
C GLY A 22 22.39 -2.55 -3.23
N LYS A 23 21.39 -2.01 -2.52
CA LYS A 23 21.23 -2.16 -1.06
C LYS A 23 19.94 -2.86 -0.64
N GLY A 24 18.93 -2.89 -1.50
CA GLY A 24 17.61 -3.40 -1.13
C GLY A 24 16.77 -2.37 -0.38
N ILE A 25 15.82 -2.84 0.42
CA ILE A 25 15.00 -1.99 1.29
C ILE A 25 15.85 -1.46 2.45
N VAL A 26 15.95 -0.13 2.56
CA VAL A 26 16.77 0.55 3.58
C VAL A 26 15.95 1.34 4.60
N LEU A 27 14.65 1.51 4.34
CA LEU A 27 13.71 2.22 5.22
C LEU A 27 12.33 1.58 5.12
N ARG A 28 11.71 1.37 6.29
CA ARG A 28 10.30 1.01 6.45
C ARG A 28 9.75 1.86 7.60
N GLU A 29 8.92 2.84 7.29
CA GLU A 29 8.38 3.78 8.29
C GLU A 29 6.89 4.01 8.05
N PRO A 30 6.07 4.21 9.08
CA PRO A 30 4.69 4.65 8.93
C PRO A 30 4.56 5.98 8.19
N SER A 31 3.51 6.14 7.40
CA SER A 31 3.18 7.39 6.68
C SER A 31 2.47 8.38 7.62
N VAL A 32 3.13 8.74 8.71
CA VAL A 32 2.56 9.58 9.78
C VAL A 32 3.51 10.72 10.13
N VAL A 33 2.96 11.93 10.30
CA VAL A 33 3.68 13.13 10.72
C VAL A 33 2.99 13.75 11.91
N ALA A 34 3.73 14.09 12.97
CA ALA A 34 3.21 14.86 14.09
C ALA A 34 3.63 16.33 13.95
N ILE A 35 2.68 17.25 13.99
CA ILE A 35 2.90 18.69 13.90
C ILE A 35 2.36 19.43 15.13
N ASP A 36 3.02 20.51 15.50
CA ASP A 36 2.48 21.50 16.42
C ASP A 36 1.57 22.47 15.65
N LYS A 37 0.29 22.54 16.02
CA LYS A 37 -0.74 23.33 15.33
C LYS A 37 -0.52 24.84 15.41
N ASN A 38 0.22 25.32 16.41
CA ASN A 38 0.43 26.75 16.61
C ASN A 38 1.60 27.27 15.76
N THR A 39 2.54 26.39 15.41
CA THR A 39 3.79 26.77 14.75
C THR A 39 4.02 26.09 13.40
N ASP A 40 3.18 25.13 13.02
CA ASP A 40 3.33 24.25 11.85
C ASP A 40 4.69 23.51 11.78
N LYS A 41 5.35 23.40 12.93
CA LYS A 41 6.62 22.69 13.07
C LYS A 41 6.37 21.19 13.17
N ILE A 42 7.14 20.43 12.40
CA ILE A 42 7.20 18.99 12.55
C ILE A 42 7.90 18.65 13.86
N LEU A 43 7.22 17.84 14.67
CA LEU A 43 7.73 17.29 15.92
C LEU A 43 8.30 15.89 15.72
N ALA A 44 7.64 15.07 14.91
CA ALA A 44 8.07 13.71 14.61
C ALA A 44 7.55 13.24 13.24
N VAL A 45 8.22 12.25 12.65
CA VAL A 45 7.84 11.58 11.40
C VAL A 45 8.06 10.08 11.57
N GLY A 46 7.23 9.25 10.93
CA GLY A 46 7.40 7.80 10.96
C GLY A 46 6.93 7.19 12.28
N GLU A 47 7.71 6.23 12.79
CA GLU A 47 7.32 5.45 13.98
C GLU A 47 7.15 6.32 15.23
N GLU A 48 7.97 7.37 15.37
CA GLU A 48 7.83 8.32 16.48
C GLU A 48 6.52 9.11 16.40
N ALA A 49 6.08 9.49 15.20
CA ALA A 49 4.77 10.13 15.01
C ALA A 49 3.61 9.14 15.20
N ARG A 50 3.77 7.88 14.76
CA ARG A 50 2.76 6.82 14.91
C ARG A 50 2.48 6.53 16.39
N LYS A 51 3.51 6.52 17.25
CA LYS A 51 3.35 6.35 18.72
C LYS A 51 2.47 7.42 19.37
N MET A 52 2.35 8.59 18.74
CA MET A 52 1.55 9.71 19.23
C MET A 52 0.08 9.62 18.82
N LEU A 53 -0.30 8.78 17.84
CA LEU A 53 -1.68 8.66 17.35
C LEU A 53 -2.67 8.35 18.49
N GLY A 54 -3.70 9.19 18.62
CA GLY A 54 -4.71 9.08 19.68
C GLY A 54 -4.22 9.41 21.09
N ARG A 55 -3.00 9.94 21.24
CA ARG A 55 -2.35 10.27 22.51
C ARG A 55 -1.81 11.70 22.58
N THR A 56 -2.09 12.54 21.56
CA THR A 56 -1.57 13.90 21.49
C THR A 56 -2.35 14.88 22.38
N PRO A 57 -1.68 15.86 23.02
CA PRO A 57 -2.35 17.02 23.61
C PRO A 57 -2.97 17.91 22.53
N GLY A 58 -3.87 18.82 22.91
CA GLY A 58 -4.68 19.60 21.95
C GLY A 58 -3.91 20.40 20.89
N ASN A 59 -2.68 20.82 21.19
CA ASN A 59 -1.81 21.57 20.28
C ASN A 59 -0.98 20.69 19.33
N ILE A 60 -0.97 19.36 19.51
CA ILE A 60 -0.25 18.43 18.63
C ILE A 60 -1.27 17.60 17.84
N VAL A 61 -1.05 17.49 16.53
CA VAL A 61 -1.85 16.61 15.67
C VAL A 61 -0.94 15.66 14.89
N SER A 62 -1.31 14.39 14.90
CA SER A 62 -0.73 13.37 14.03
C SER A 62 -1.58 13.29 12.76
N ILE A 63 -0.93 13.42 11.61
CA ILE A 63 -1.54 13.50 10.28
C ILE A 63 -0.99 12.34 9.45
N ARG A 64 -1.89 11.65 8.73
CA ARG A 64 -1.55 10.76 7.61
C ARG A 64 -1.75 11.57 6.32
N PRO A 65 -0.68 12.04 5.67
CA PRO A 65 -0.79 13.00 4.57
C PRO A 65 -1.12 12.35 3.22
N LEU A 66 -1.27 11.02 3.23
CA LEU A 66 -1.69 10.19 2.13
C LEU A 66 -3.01 9.52 2.54
N ARG A 67 -3.97 9.47 1.61
CA ARG A 67 -5.25 8.80 1.82
C ARG A 67 -5.75 8.23 0.51
N ASP A 68 -6.31 7.03 0.56
CA ASP A 68 -6.86 6.35 -0.62
C ASP A 68 -5.86 6.31 -1.81
N GLY A 69 -4.57 6.12 -1.51
CA GLY A 69 -3.49 6.04 -2.52
C GLY A 69 -3.00 7.39 -3.07
N VAL A 70 -3.53 8.52 -2.60
CA VAL A 70 -3.22 9.85 -3.14
C VAL A 70 -2.78 10.85 -2.07
N ILE A 71 -2.15 11.94 -2.49
CA ILE A 71 -1.71 13.03 -1.60
C ILE A 71 -2.94 13.82 -1.13
N SER A 72 -3.24 13.74 0.16
CA SER A 72 -4.31 14.51 0.79
C SER A 72 -3.81 15.83 1.40
N ASP A 73 -2.53 15.88 1.79
CA ASP A 73 -1.85 17.09 2.23
C ASP A 73 -0.47 17.18 1.57
N TYR A 74 -0.35 18.08 0.60
CA TYR A 74 0.90 18.28 -0.16
C TYR A 74 2.05 18.75 0.72
N HIS A 75 1.80 19.70 1.63
CA HIS A 75 2.86 20.31 2.42
C HIS A 75 3.43 19.32 3.45
N VAL A 76 2.55 18.53 4.08
CA VAL A 76 2.96 17.49 5.02
C VAL A 76 3.64 16.33 4.28
N THR A 77 3.16 15.95 3.10
CA THR A 77 3.79 14.90 2.27
C THR A 77 5.20 15.30 1.85
N GLU A 78 5.38 16.52 1.34
CA GLU A 78 6.69 17.04 0.92
C GLU A 78 7.70 16.99 2.07
N LYS A 79 7.31 17.48 3.25
CA LYS A 79 8.17 17.45 4.45
C LYS A 79 8.48 16.02 4.92
N MET A 80 7.50 15.11 4.84
CA MET A 80 7.69 13.69 5.17
C MET A 80 8.69 13.03 4.21
N LEU A 81 8.50 13.20 2.90
CA LEU A 81 9.41 12.72 1.87
C LEU A 81 10.82 13.27 2.07
N ARG A 82 10.94 14.58 2.34
CA ARG A 82 12.24 15.22 2.63
C ARG A 82 12.90 14.58 3.84
N HIS A 83 12.15 14.30 4.92
CA HIS A 83 12.67 13.63 6.10
C HIS A 83 13.21 12.22 5.76
N PHE A 84 12.43 11.40 5.05
CA PHE A 84 12.85 10.04 4.68
C PHE A 84 14.03 10.03 3.71
N LEU A 85 14.01 10.88 2.69
CA LEU A 85 15.14 11.05 1.77
C LEU A 85 16.40 11.47 2.54
N ASN A 86 16.31 12.45 3.45
CA ASN A 86 17.43 12.86 4.30
C ASN A 86 17.94 11.73 5.21
N LYS A 87 17.04 10.92 5.78
CA LYS A 87 17.41 9.75 6.60
C LYS A 87 18.17 8.71 5.78
N VAL A 88 17.81 8.53 4.51
CA VAL A 88 18.51 7.64 3.56
C VAL A 88 19.84 8.27 3.10
N TYR A 89 19.89 9.57 2.81
CA TYR A 89 21.11 10.29 2.40
C TYR A 89 22.16 10.37 3.50
N ALA A 90 21.75 10.58 4.76
CA ALA A 90 22.69 10.74 5.87
C ALA A 90 23.62 9.53 6.03
N LYS A 91 23.21 8.37 5.52
CA LYS A 91 23.97 7.12 5.51
C LYS A 91 24.78 6.89 4.23
N SER A 92 24.84 7.85 3.31
CA SER A 92 25.46 7.71 1.99
C SER A 92 26.66 8.64 1.79
N PHE A 93 27.71 8.11 1.17
CA PHE A 93 28.91 8.86 0.76
C PHE A 93 28.61 9.91 -0.34
N PHE A 94 27.50 9.76 -1.07
CA PHE A 94 27.09 10.61 -2.20
C PHE A 94 26.28 11.85 -1.80
N ARG A 95 26.51 12.39 -0.60
CA ARG A 95 25.69 13.48 -0.01
C ARG A 95 25.62 14.77 -0.84
N LEU A 96 26.57 14.98 -1.76
CA LEU A 96 26.60 16.14 -2.65
C LEU A 96 25.73 15.98 -3.92
N PHE A 97 25.21 14.78 -4.22
CA PHE A 97 24.49 14.52 -5.46
C PHE A 97 23.02 14.18 -5.19
N LYS A 98 22.12 15.02 -5.74
CA LYS A 98 20.68 14.73 -5.76
C LYS A 98 20.39 13.45 -6.57
N PRO A 99 19.54 12.53 -6.09
CA PRO A 99 19.30 11.22 -6.68
C PRO A 99 18.22 11.28 -7.75
N ARG A 100 18.08 10.16 -8.47
CA ARG A 100 16.89 9.85 -9.23
C ARG A 100 15.93 9.08 -8.32
N VAL A 101 14.65 9.43 -8.37
CA VAL A 101 13.61 8.76 -7.58
C VAL A 101 12.57 8.17 -8.51
N MET A 102 12.16 6.93 -8.26
CA MET A 102 10.95 6.32 -8.82
C MET A 102 9.93 6.20 -7.69
N ILE A 103 8.69 6.61 -7.92
CA ILE A 103 7.60 6.50 -6.95
C ILE A 103 6.44 5.72 -7.56
N CYS A 104 5.89 4.75 -6.83
CA CYS A 104 4.68 4.08 -7.28
C CYS A 104 3.45 4.96 -7.11
N VAL A 105 2.47 4.79 -8.01
CA VAL A 105 1.15 5.43 -7.92
C VAL A 105 0.06 4.41 -8.28
N PRO A 106 -1.15 4.49 -7.70
CA PRO A 106 -2.25 3.59 -8.03
C PRO A 106 -2.61 3.66 -9.52
N SER A 107 -3.15 2.58 -10.10
CA SER A 107 -3.48 2.58 -11.55
C SER A 107 -4.61 3.55 -11.91
N GLY A 108 -5.44 3.94 -10.93
CA GLY A 108 -6.55 4.88 -11.10
C GLY A 108 -6.19 6.35 -10.86
N VAL A 109 -4.92 6.69 -10.69
CA VAL A 109 -4.47 8.04 -10.32
C VAL A 109 -4.70 9.05 -11.45
N THR A 110 -5.17 10.26 -11.11
CA THR A 110 -5.38 11.35 -12.07
C THR A 110 -4.07 12.07 -12.40
N GLU A 111 -4.02 12.77 -13.54
CA GLU A 111 -2.83 13.56 -13.92
C GLU A 111 -2.48 14.67 -12.91
N VAL A 112 -3.47 15.20 -12.20
CA VAL A 112 -3.22 16.19 -11.12
C VAL A 112 -2.53 15.53 -9.93
N GLU A 113 -2.96 14.33 -9.55
CA GLU A 113 -2.37 13.56 -8.44
C GLU A 113 -0.96 13.06 -8.80
N LYS A 114 -0.73 12.61 -10.04
CA LYS A 114 0.62 12.25 -10.54
C LYS A 114 1.59 13.42 -10.41
N ARG A 115 1.20 14.60 -10.90
CA ARG A 115 2.01 15.82 -10.80
C ARG A 115 2.30 16.20 -9.35
N ALA A 116 1.31 16.08 -8.46
CA ALA A 116 1.51 16.36 -7.04
C ALA A 116 2.59 15.45 -6.42
N VAL A 117 2.65 14.17 -6.79
CA VAL A 117 3.68 13.23 -6.34
C VAL A 117 5.06 13.61 -6.90
N GLU A 118 5.13 13.93 -8.20
CA GLU A 118 6.38 14.35 -8.84
C GLU A 118 6.95 15.62 -8.20
N ASP A 119 6.11 16.64 -8.03
CA ASP A 119 6.47 17.94 -7.45
C ASP A 119 6.91 17.78 -5.99
N ALA A 120 6.19 16.99 -5.20
CA ALA A 120 6.54 16.72 -3.81
C ALA A 120 7.93 16.05 -3.71
N ALA A 121 8.24 15.11 -4.60
CA ALA A 121 9.53 14.43 -4.63
C ALA A 121 10.68 15.36 -5.06
N ILE A 122 10.46 16.20 -6.08
CA ILE A 122 11.45 17.20 -6.53
C ILE A 122 11.73 18.19 -5.40
N GLN A 123 10.68 18.71 -4.77
CA GLN A 123 10.78 19.67 -3.67
C GLN A 123 11.40 19.05 -2.40
N ALA A 124 11.21 17.74 -2.20
CA ALA A 124 11.86 16.98 -1.15
C ALA A 124 13.36 16.74 -1.39
N GLY A 125 13.86 16.98 -2.61
CA GLY A 125 15.28 16.96 -2.93
C GLY A 125 15.69 16.00 -4.06
N ALA A 126 14.75 15.38 -4.76
CA ALA A 126 15.06 14.59 -5.95
C ALA A 126 15.60 15.47 -7.09
N ARG A 127 16.53 14.94 -7.88
CA ARG A 127 16.99 15.60 -9.13
C ARG A 127 15.99 15.37 -10.26
N LYS A 128 15.44 14.16 -10.31
CA LYS A 128 14.48 13.72 -11.30
C LYS A 128 13.59 12.66 -10.67
N THR A 129 12.29 12.79 -10.90
CA THR A 129 11.28 11.84 -10.48
C THR A 129 10.75 11.10 -11.70
N TYR A 130 10.40 9.84 -11.49
CA TYR A 130 9.68 8.99 -12.43
C TYR A 130 8.54 8.34 -11.64
N LEU A 131 7.46 8.02 -12.33
CA LEU A 131 6.34 7.28 -11.74
C LEU A 131 6.31 5.87 -12.33
N ILE A 132 5.65 4.97 -11.60
CA ILE A 132 5.35 3.62 -12.06
C ILE A 132 3.99 3.22 -11.49
N GLU A 133 3.18 2.52 -12.28
CA GLU A 133 1.93 1.94 -11.77
C GLU A 133 2.23 0.89 -10.67
N GLU A 134 1.54 1.02 -9.55
CA GLU A 134 1.61 0.11 -8.41
C GLU A 134 1.42 -1.37 -8.78
N PRO A 135 0.43 -1.79 -9.60
CA PRO A 135 0.31 -3.19 -9.99
C PRO A 135 1.50 -3.72 -10.82
N ILE A 136 2.13 -2.87 -11.64
CA ILE A 136 3.34 -3.23 -12.40
C ILE A 136 4.53 -3.38 -11.44
N ALA A 137 4.69 -2.43 -10.52
CA ALA A 137 5.72 -2.52 -9.48
C ALA A 137 5.52 -3.77 -8.61
N ALA A 138 4.30 -4.05 -8.16
CA ALA A 138 3.95 -5.23 -7.39
C ALA A 138 4.32 -6.53 -8.14
N ALA A 139 3.97 -6.63 -9.43
CA ALA A 139 4.30 -7.80 -10.26
C ALA A 139 5.81 -8.04 -10.37
N ILE A 140 6.59 -6.99 -10.67
CA ILE A 140 8.06 -7.07 -10.74
C ILE A 140 8.65 -7.44 -9.38
N GLY A 141 8.09 -6.88 -8.30
CA GLY A 141 8.45 -7.17 -6.92
C GLY A 141 8.24 -8.63 -6.54
N ALA A 142 7.11 -9.19 -6.95
CA ALA A 142 6.72 -10.58 -6.75
C ALA A 142 7.48 -11.57 -7.66
N GLY A 143 8.38 -11.08 -8.53
CA GLY A 143 9.19 -11.92 -9.41
C GLY A 143 8.46 -12.40 -10.66
N ILE A 144 7.33 -11.78 -11.01
CA ILE A 144 6.60 -12.08 -12.24
C ILE A 144 7.35 -11.45 -13.42
N ASP A 145 7.65 -12.27 -14.43
CA ASP A 145 8.16 -11.75 -15.70
C ASP A 145 7.01 -11.17 -16.52
N ILE A 146 6.83 -9.86 -16.37
CA ILE A 146 5.77 -9.10 -17.05
C ILE A 146 5.99 -8.96 -18.56
N THR A 147 7.18 -9.26 -19.08
CA THR A 147 7.53 -9.03 -20.50
C THR A 147 6.98 -10.10 -21.43
N LYS A 148 6.54 -11.23 -20.87
CA LYS A 148 6.01 -12.36 -21.63
C LYS A 148 4.64 -12.05 -22.24
N ALA A 149 4.36 -12.66 -23.37
CA ALA A 149 3.07 -12.62 -24.05
C ALA A 149 2.07 -13.57 -23.39
N CYS A 150 1.85 -13.43 -22.08
CA CYS A 150 0.88 -14.23 -21.32
C CYS A 150 0.24 -13.40 -20.21
N GLY A 151 -0.99 -13.73 -19.87
CA GLY A 151 -1.76 -13.10 -18.80
C GLY A 151 -1.15 -13.39 -17.44
N SER A 152 -0.86 -12.34 -16.67
CA SER A 152 -0.49 -12.42 -15.26
C SER A 152 -1.42 -11.52 -14.46
N MET A 153 -2.21 -12.08 -13.54
CA MET A 153 -3.08 -11.29 -12.67
C MET A 153 -2.41 -11.03 -11.33
N VAL A 154 -2.38 -9.76 -10.93
CA VAL A 154 -1.89 -9.30 -9.62
C VAL A 154 -3.01 -8.58 -8.87
N VAL A 155 -3.14 -8.88 -7.59
CA VAL A 155 -4.06 -8.22 -6.65
C VAL A 155 -3.24 -7.67 -5.50
N ASP A 156 -3.00 -6.36 -5.50
CA ASP A 156 -2.28 -5.67 -4.44
C ASP A 156 -3.26 -5.04 -3.46
N ILE A 157 -3.26 -5.48 -2.20
CA ILE A 157 -4.13 -4.92 -1.15
C ILE A 157 -3.26 -4.09 -0.21
N GLY A 158 -3.26 -2.79 -0.41
CA GLY A 158 -2.48 -1.83 0.36
C GLY A 158 -3.17 -1.33 1.63
N GLY A 159 -2.75 -0.15 2.08
CA GLY A 159 -3.40 0.56 3.18
C GLY A 159 -4.68 1.29 2.74
N GLY A 160 -4.61 2.05 1.64
CA GLY A 160 -5.70 2.90 1.15
C GLY A 160 -6.45 2.35 -0.07
N THR A 161 -5.79 1.54 -0.89
CA THR A 161 -6.34 1.01 -2.14
C THR A 161 -6.13 -0.48 -2.28
N THR A 162 -7.01 -1.10 -3.04
CA THR A 162 -6.77 -2.41 -3.65
C THR A 162 -6.62 -2.19 -5.14
N ASP A 163 -5.45 -2.51 -5.68
CA ASP A 163 -5.10 -2.37 -7.09
C ASP A 163 -5.02 -3.75 -7.73
N ILE A 164 -5.80 -3.94 -8.81
CA ILE A 164 -5.96 -5.21 -9.50
C ILE A 164 -5.59 -5.00 -10.95
N ALA A 165 -4.71 -5.84 -11.48
CA ALA A 165 -4.32 -5.74 -12.89
C ALA A 165 -4.07 -7.11 -13.52
N VAL A 166 -4.40 -7.19 -14.81
CA VAL A 166 -3.91 -8.22 -15.73
C VAL A 166 -2.81 -7.60 -16.59
N ILE A 167 -1.63 -8.19 -16.54
CA ILE A 167 -0.41 -7.69 -17.17
C ILE A 167 0.05 -8.67 -18.25
N SER A 168 0.46 -8.14 -19.40
CA SER A 168 1.06 -8.89 -20.50
C SER A 168 1.95 -7.96 -21.34
N LEU A 169 3.04 -8.47 -21.92
CA LEU A 169 3.95 -7.69 -22.79
C LEU A 169 4.46 -6.37 -22.15
N GLY A 170 4.67 -6.39 -20.84
CA GLY A 170 5.18 -5.26 -20.05
C GLY A 170 4.15 -4.18 -19.73
N GLY A 171 2.89 -4.35 -20.13
CA GLY A 171 1.83 -3.38 -19.94
C GLY A 171 0.59 -3.94 -19.25
N THR A 172 -0.16 -3.03 -18.62
CA THR A 172 -1.48 -3.31 -18.05
C THR A 172 -2.51 -3.46 -19.16
N VAL A 173 -3.17 -4.62 -19.24
CA VAL A 173 -4.23 -4.90 -20.23
C VAL A 173 -5.60 -4.51 -19.69
N VAL A 174 -5.89 -4.91 -18.45
CA VAL A 174 -7.10 -4.55 -17.72
C VAL A 174 -6.70 -4.25 -16.29
N SER A 175 -7.23 -3.17 -15.73
CA SER A 175 -7.05 -2.85 -14.31
C SER A 175 -8.31 -2.32 -13.63
N SER A 176 -8.26 -2.33 -12.31
CA SER A 176 -9.22 -1.68 -11.43
C SER A 176 -8.48 -1.24 -10.17
N SER A 177 -8.84 -0.07 -9.63
CA SER A 177 -8.35 0.41 -8.35
C SER A 177 -9.54 0.87 -7.52
N ILE A 178 -9.72 0.29 -6.34
CA ILE A 178 -10.82 0.64 -5.43
C ILE A 178 -10.25 1.19 -4.11
N LYS A 179 -10.96 2.16 -3.53
CA LYS A 179 -10.59 2.80 -2.25
C LYS A 179 -11.05 1.98 -1.03
N VAL A 180 -10.82 0.67 -1.11
CA VAL A 180 -11.17 -0.31 -0.07
C VAL A 180 -9.96 -1.21 0.15
N ALA A 181 -9.37 -1.10 1.34
CA ALA A 181 -8.14 -1.82 1.71
C ALA A 181 -7.97 -1.84 3.24
N GLY A 182 -6.71 -1.89 3.72
CA GLY A 182 -6.38 -1.98 5.14
C GLY A 182 -7.04 -0.93 6.06
N ASP A 183 -7.18 0.32 5.61
CA ASP A 183 -7.83 1.39 6.38
C ASP A 183 -9.34 1.14 6.54
N LYS A 184 -10.00 0.61 5.50
CA LYS A 184 -11.42 0.24 5.56
C LYS A 184 -11.66 -0.97 6.44
N PHE A 185 -10.70 -1.88 6.53
CA PHE A 185 -10.74 -2.98 7.50
C PHE A 185 -10.72 -2.45 8.94
N ASP A 186 -9.84 -1.50 9.24
CA ASP A 186 -9.76 -0.88 10.57
C ASP A 186 -11.04 -0.10 10.91
N GLU A 187 -11.54 0.71 9.97
CA GLU A 187 -12.83 1.42 10.11
C GLU A 187 -13.99 0.45 10.39
N ALA A 188 -14.03 -0.68 9.69
CA ALA A 188 -15.07 -1.70 9.85
C ALA A 188 -15.02 -2.36 11.23
N ILE A 189 -13.82 -2.69 11.74
CA ILE A 189 -13.60 -3.21 13.09
C ILE A 189 -14.03 -2.18 14.15
N ILE A 190 -13.64 -0.91 14.01
CA ILE A 190 -14.06 0.16 14.95
C ILE A 190 -15.59 0.27 14.98
N ARG A 191 -16.23 0.26 13.81
CA ARG A 191 -17.69 0.34 13.67
C ARG A 191 -18.37 -0.87 14.31
N TYR A 192 -17.85 -2.07 14.12
CA TYR A 192 -18.34 -3.30 14.74
C TYR A 192 -18.30 -3.21 16.27
N MET A 193 -17.16 -2.80 16.83
CA MET A 193 -16.96 -2.65 18.28
C MET A 193 -17.94 -1.66 18.90
N ARG A 194 -18.18 -0.53 18.23
CA ARG A 194 -19.18 0.46 18.66
C ARG A 194 -20.58 -0.14 18.66
N LYS A 195 -20.96 -0.87 17.59
CA LYS A 195 -22.34 -1.36 17.38
C LYS A 195 -22.68 -2.57 18.25
N LYS A 196 -21.78 -3.55 18.36
CA LYS A 196 -22.04 -4.83 19.02
C LYS A 196 -21.69 -4.79 20.51
N HIS A 197 -20.60 -4.11 20.87
CA HIS A 197 -20.07 -4.12 22.24
C HIS A 197 -20.33 -2.83 23.03
N ASN A 198 -20.84 -1.78 22.39
CA ASN A 198 -20.92 -0.43 22.94
C ASN A 198 -19.56 0.06 23.45
N VAL A 199 -18.47 -0.30 22.76
CA VAL A 199 -17.10 0.09 23.10
C VAL A 199 -16.48 0.88 21.95
N MET A 200 -15.90 2.03 22.28
CA MET A 200 -15.09 2.82 21.36
C MET A 200 -13.62 2.46 21.53
N ILE A 201 -12.98 2.12 20.41
CA ILE A 201 -11.53 1.87 20.30
C ILE A 201 -10.92 2.83 19.27
N GLY A 202 -9.60 3.04 19.35
CA GLY A 202 -8.86 3.84 18.38
C GLY A 202 -8.33 3.00 17.21
N GLU A 203 -7.85 3.68 16.16
CA GLU A 203 -7.33 3.06 14.93
C GLU A 203 -6.24 2.02 15.20
N ARG A 204 -5.25 2.35 16.03
CA ARG A 204 -4.18 1.41 16.38
C ARG A 204 -4.70 0.12 16.99
N THR A 205 -5.71 0.20 17.85
CA THR A 205 -6.30 -0.99 18.48
C THR A 205 -7.09 -1.83 17.48
N ALA A 206 -7.72 -1.20 16.50
CA ALA A 206 -8.38 -1.89 15.40
C ALA A 206 -7.37 -2.58 14.46
N GLU A 207 -6.27 -1.90 14.15
CA GLU A 207 -5.15 -2.47 13.39
C GLU A 207 -4.51 -3.65 14.13
N ASP A 208 -4.30 -3.54 15.45
CA ASP A 208 -3.79 -4.63 16.28
C ASP A 208 -4.76 -5.84 16.25
N LEU A 209 -6.08 -5.61 16.32
CA LEU A 209 -7.09 -6.67 16.14
C LEU A 209 -6.99 -7.33 14.75
N LYS A 210 -6.93 -6.50 13.69
CA LYS A 210 -6.80 -6.95 12.29
C LYS A 210 -5.59 -7.84 12.08
N ILE A 211 -4.42 -7.44 12.60
CA ILE A 211 -3.16 -8.18 12.44
C ILE A 211 -3.19 -9.50 13.23
N ASN A 212 -3.65 -9.47 14.49
CA ASN A 212 -3.50 -10.63 15.37
C ASN A 212 -4.60 -11.68 15.20
N ILE A 213 -5.85 -11.25 15.02
CA ILE A 213 -7.01 -12.16 14.97
C ILE A 213 -7.94 -11.93 13.77
N GLY A 214 -7.62 -10.97 12.88
CA GLY A 214 -8.35 -10.75 11.65
C GLY A 214 -8.40 -11.99 10.77
N THR A 215 -9.57 -12.26 10.22
CA THR A 215 -9.84 -13.44 9.40
C THR A 215 -10.98 -13.13 8.43
N VAL A 216 -10.90 -13.67 7.22
CA VAL A 216 -11.98 -13.56 6.21
C VAL A 216 -12.43 -14.93 5.71
N PHE A 217 -11.82 -15.99 6.25
CA PHE A 217 -12.13 -17.38 5.96
C PHE A 217 -12.18 -18.18 7.26
N PRO A 218 -12.98 -19.26 7.34
CA PRO A 218 -13.02 -20.12 8.52
C PRO A 218 -11.63 -20.61 8.93
N ARG A 219 -11.31 -20.43 10.22
CA ARG A 219 -10.10 -20.97 10.84
C ARG A 219 -10.37 -22.38 11.40
N PRO A 220 -9.36 -23.26 11.44
CA PRO A 220 -9.48 -24.55 12.12
C PRO A 220 -9.80 -24.41 13.62
N ALA A 221 -9.29 -23.34 14.25
CA ALA A 221 -9.56 -23.00 15.63
C ALA A 221 -9.85 -21.49 15.73
N GLU A 222 -10.86 -21.14 16.53
CA GLU A 222 -11.14 -19.75 16.87
C GLU A 222 -10.01 -19.19 17.73
N VAL A 223 -9.58 -17.97 17.42
CA VAL A 223 -8.61 -17.22 18.22
C VAL A 223 -9.26 -15.97 18.77
N SER A 224 -8.74 -15.44 19.87
CA SER A 224 -9.30 -14.26 20.53
C SER A 224 -8.21 -13.36 21.11
N MET A 225 -8.59 -12.11 21.35
CA MET A 225 -7.72 -11.07 21.88
C MET A 225 -8.50 -10.19 22.86
N GLU A 226 -7.89 -9.84 23.99
CA GLU A 226 -8.44 -8.84 24.89
C GLU A 226 -8.16 -7.43 24.37
N VAL A 227 -9.20 -6.60 24.37
CA VAL A 227 -9.13 -5.22 23.93
C VAL A 227 -9.72 -4.30 24.98
N ARG A 228 -9.00 -3.22 25.27
CA ARG A 228 -9.44 -2.15 26.17
C ARG A 228 -9.90 -0.95 25.37
N GLY A 229 -11.11 -0.49 25.63
CA GLY A 229 -11.68 0.72 25.04
C GLY A 229 -12.52 1.51 26.02
N ARG A 230 -13.19 2.55 25.54
CA ARG A 230 -14.13 3.34 26.32
C ARG A 230 -15.55 2.81 26.13
N ASN A 231 -16.21 2.42 27.22
CA ASN A 231 -17.62 2.07 27.19
C ASN A 231 -18.44 3.32 26.85
N LEU A 232 -19.32 3.21 25.86
CA LEU A 232 -20.14 4.33 25.37
C LEU A 232 -21.34 4.65 26.27
N VAL A 233 -21.75 3.71 27.11
CA VAL A 233 -22.85 3.88 28.08
C VAL A 233 -22.33 4.52 29.36
N SER A 234 -21.28 3.94 29.96
CA SER A 234 -20.76 4.42 31.25
C SER A 234 -19.68 5.51 31.12
N GLY A 235 -19.06 5.65 29.94
CA GLY A 235 -17.91 6.52 29.73
C GLY A 235 -16.58 5.99 30.30
N LEU A 236 -16.61 4.87 31.05
CA LEU A 236 -15.43 4.31 31.72
C LEU A 236 -14.67 3.32 30.84
N PRO A 237 -13.37 3.09 31.11
CA PRO A 237 -12.62 2.03 30.45
C PRO A 237 -13.25 0.66 30.68
N LYS A 238 -13.39 -0.14 29.61
CA LYS A 238 -13.90 -1.52 29.64
C LYS A 238 -12.95 -2.41 28.84
N THR A 239 -12.63 -3.57 29.39
CA THR A 239 -11.93 -4.65 28.70
C THR A 239 -12.95 -5.65 28.19
N ILE A 240 -12.82 -6.08 26.94
CA ILE A 240 -13.64 -7.11 26.31
C ILE A 240 -12.75 -8.05 25.49
N THR A 241 -13.16 -9.32 25.42
CA THR A 241 -12.52 -10.31 24.56
C THR A 241 -13.22 -10.33 23.21
N ILE A 242 -12.46 -10.20 22.13
CA ILE A 242 -12.95 -10.24 20.74
C ILE A 242 -12.44 -11.51 20.09
N THR A 243 -13.30 -12.20 19.32
CA THR A 243 -12.90 -13.41 18.61
C THR A 243 -12.66 -13.18 17.12
N SER A 244 -11.94 -14.10 16.48
CA SER A 244 -11.74 -14.07 15.03
C SER A 244 -13.07 -14.16 14.26
N THR A 245 -14.09 -14.84 14.81
CA THR A 245 -15.42 -14.92 14.18
C THR A 245 -16.09 -13.54 14.11
N GLU A 246 -15.96 -12.75 15.17
CA GLU A 246 -16.45 -11.37 15.18
C GLU A 246 -15.68 -10.48 14.20
N CYS A 247 -14.36 -10.65 14.09
CA CYS A 247 -13.58 -9.97 13.06
C CYS A 247 -14.03 -10.37 11.65
N MET A 248 -14.37 -11.63 11.42
CA MET A 248 -14.91 -12.10 10.12
C MET A 248 -16.22 -11.39 9.76
N GLU A 249 -17.15 -11.29 10.72
CA GLU A 249 -18.41 -10.54 10.54
C GLU A 249 -18.15 -9.05 10.29
N ALA A 250 -17.19 -8.46 11.01
CA ALA A 250 -16.84 -7.05 10.84
C ALA A 250 -16.29 -6.74 9.44
N LEU A 251 -15.51 -7.66 8.87
CA LEU A 251 -14.80 -7.48 7.60
C LEU A 251 -15.60 -7.89 6.37
N GLU A 252 -16.80 -8.45 6.52
CA GLU A 252 -17.61 -8.98 5.41
C GLU A 252 -17.85 -7.97 4.28
N GLU A 253 -18.29 -6.75 4.62
CA GLU A 253 -18.57 -5.68 3.65
C GLU A 253 -17.33 -5.27 2.83
N PRO A 254 -16.22 -4.79 3.44
CA PRO A 254 -15.07 -4.34 2.66
C PRO A 254 -14.39 -5.47 1.88
N VAL A 255 -14.42 -6.70 2.39
CA VAL A 255 -13.85 -7.86 1.69
C VAL A 255 -14.71 -8.26 0.49
N SER A 256 -16.03 -8.16 0.60
CA SER A 256 -16.93 -8.42 -0.53
C SER A 256 -16.67 -7.46 -1.68
N SER A 257 -16.43 -6.17 -1.40
CA SER A 257 -16.07 -5.19 -2.43
C SER A 257 -14.77 -5.53 -3.16
N ILE A 258 -13.77 -6.09 -2.46
CA ILE A 258 -12.52 -6.56 -3.08
C ILE A 258 -12.79 -7.77 -3.98
N ILE A 259 -13.58 -8.75 -3.51
CA ILE A 259 -13.96 -9.91 -4.33
C ILE A 259 -14.70 -9.48 -5.60
N GLU A 260 -15.66 -8.57 -5.50
CA GLU A 260 -16.40 -8.03 -6.64
C GLU A 260 -15.47 -7.35 -7.65
N ALA A 261 -14.49 -6.58 -7.18
CA ALA A 261 -13.50 -5.94 -8.04
C ALA A 261 -12.60 -6.96 -8.75
N VAL A 262 -12.20 -8.05 -8.08
CA VAL A 262 -11.45 -9.15 -8.68
C VAL A 262 -12.26 -9.82 -9.78
N HIS A 263 -13.53 -10.15 -9.53
CA HIS A 263 -14.43 -10.70 -10.54
C HIS A 263 -14.62 -9.75 -11.72
N SER A 264 -14.84 -8.46 -11.47
CA SER A 264 -15.02 -7.47 -12.54
C SER A 264 -13.80 -7.32 -13.45
N VAL A 265 -12.59 -7.51 -12.92
CA VAL A 265 -11.37 -7.54 -13.76
C VAL A 265 -11.33 -8.81 -14.59
N LEU A 266 -11.60 -9.98 -14.00
CA LEU A 266 -11.65 -11.25 -14.73
C LEU A 266 -12.68 -11.23 -15.86
N GLU A 267 -13.88 -10.69 -15.62
CA GLU A 267 -14.96 -10.57 -16.63
C GLU A 267 -14.59 -9.71 -17.84
N ARG A 268 -13.78 -8.66 -17.62
CA ARG A 268 -13.31 -7.75 -18.68
C ARG A 268 -12.03 -8.24 -19.35
N THR A 269 -11.41 -9.29 -18.84
CA THR A 269 -10.14 -9.81 -19.37
C THR A 269 -10.38 -10.57 -20.68
N PRO A 270 -9.57 -10.33 -21.73
CA PRO A 270 -9.65 -11.09 -22.97
C PRO A 270 -9.58 -12.60 -22.73
N PRO A 271 -10.35 -13.43 -23.46
CA PRO A 271 -10.43 -14.88 -23.23
C PRO A 271 -9.08 -15.59 -23.20
N GLU A 272 -8.15 -15.19 -24.06
CA GLU A 272 -6.81 -15.76 -24.15
C GLU A 272 -6.01 -15.52 -22.86
N LEU A 273 -6.08 -14.31 -22.31
CA LEU A 273 -5.39 -13.96 -21.07
C LEU A 273 -6.12 -14.53 -19.84
N ALA A 274 -7.45 -14.67 -19.90
CA ALA A 274 -8.22 -15.32 -18.85
C ALA A 274 -7.85 -16.81 -18.74
N ALA A 275 -7.60 -17.49 -19.86
CA ALA A 275 -7.08 -18.86 -19.88
C ALA A 275 -5.69 -18.93 -19.22
N ASP A 276 -4.78 -18.03 -19.58
CA ASP A 276 -3.46 -17.95 -18.93
C ASP A 276 -3.55 -17.76 -17.41
N ILE A 277 -4.46 -16.90 -16.93
CA ILE A 277 -4.68 -16.65 -15.50
C ILE A 277 -5.27 -17.89 -14.82
N SER A 278 -6.19 -18.62 -15.48
CA SER A 278 -6.73 -19.86 -14.94
C SER A 278 -5.64 -20.91 -14.72
N ASP A 279 -4.67 -20.99 -15.63
CA ASP A 279 -3.58 -21.97 -15.56
C ASP A 279 -2.49 -21.56 -14.56
N ARG A 280 -2.17 -20.26 -14.50
CA ARG A 280 -1.03 -19.74 -13.72
C ARG A 280 -1.42 -19.25 -12.33
N GLY A 281 -2.69 -18.91 -12.13
CA GLY A 281 -3.23 -18.38 -10.90
C GLY A 281 -3.15 -16.86 -10.76
N ILE A 282 -3.65 -16.38 -9.63
CA ILE A 282 -3.64 -14.99 -9.19
C ILE A 282 -2.53 -14.81 -8.16
N VAL A 283 -1.71 -13.77 -8.31
CA VAL A 283 -0.68 -13.40 -7.33
C VAL A 283 -1.16 -12.24 -6.48
N MET A 284 -1.13 -12.40 -5.16
CA MET A 284 -1.51 -11.37 -4.20
C MET A 284 -0.28 -10.71 -3.58
N THR A 285 -0.30 -9.39 -3.46
CA THR A 285 0.73 -8.59 -2.78
C THR A 285 0.10 -7.62 -1.80
N GLY A 286 0.92 -6.84 -1.09
CA GLY A 286 0.44 -5.81 -0.18
C GLY A 286 0.12 -6.34 1.23
N GLY A 287 0.18 -5.44 2.22
CA GLY A 287 0.00 -5.81 3.62
C GLY A 287 -1.42 -6.28 3.96
N GLY A 288 -2.44 -5.81 3.24
CA GLY A 288 -3.83 -6.23 3.42
C GLY A 288 -4.10 -7.67 2.97
N SER A 289 -3.28 -8.21 2.06
CA SER A 289 -3.36 -9.62 1.64
C SER A 289 -2.97 -10.60 2.76
N LEU A 290 -2.33 -10.12 3.83
CA LEU A 290 -1.91 -10.94 4.96
C LEU A 290 -3.03 -11.21 5.98
N VAL A 291 -4.22 -10.62 5.81
CA VAL A 291 -5.38 -10.99 6.61
C VAL A 291 -5.71 -12.46 6.36
N TYR A 292 -5.86 -13.25 7.43
CA TYR A 292 -5.97 -14.70 7.31
C TYR A 292 -7.10 -15.11 6.37
N GLY A 293 -6.75 -15.94 5.39
CA GLY A 293 -7.70 -16.58 4.48
C GLY A 293 -8.17 -15.70 3.32
N MET A 294 -7.55 -14.55 3.08
CA MET A 294 -7.85 -13.72 1.92
C MET A 294 -7.63 -14.47 0.60
N ASP A 295 -6.48 -15.13 0.48
CA ASP A 295 -6.12 -16.04 -0.62
C ASP A 295 -7.16 -17.15 -0.81
N LYS A 296 -7.52 -17.83 0.28
CA LYS A 296 -8.50 -18.93 0.28
C LYS A 296 -9.87 -18.47 -0.15
N LEU A 297 -10.30 -17.31 0.33
CA LEU A 297 -11.60 -16.74 0.00
C LEU A 297 -11.67 -16.36 -1.48
N ILE A 298 -10.65 -15.65 -1.99
CA ILE A 298 -10.58 -15.30 -3.41
C ILE A 298 -10.55 -16.58 -4.26
N GLN A 299 -9.73 -17.57 -3.90
CA GLN A 299 -9.67 -18.85 -4.62
C GLN A 299 -11.02 -19.57 -4.61
N GLN A 300 -11.73 -19.60 -3.49
CA GLN A 300 -13.07 -20.21 -3.42
C GLN A 300 -14.07 -19.47 -4.32
N LYS A 301 -13.98 -18.15 -4.41
CA LYS A 301 -14.93 -17.32 -5.17
C LYS A 301 -14.65 -17.32 -6.67
N THR A 302 -13.38 -17.33 -7.07
CA THR A 302 -12.97 -17.30 -8.48
C THR A 302 -12.79 -18.69 -9.09
N GLY A 303 -12.52 -19.71 -8.27
CA GLY A 303 -12.12 -21.04 -8.74
C GLY A 303 -10.68 -21.09 -9.28
N ILE A 304 -9.92 -20.00 -9.18
CA ILE A 304 -8.55 -19.88 -9.70
C ILE A 304 -7.58 -20.01 -8.53
N ASN A 305 -6.47 -20.73 -8.73
CA ASN A 305 -5.42 -20.86 -7.73
C ASN A 305 -4.88 -19.47 -7.33
N VAL A 306 -4.76 -19.20 -6.03
CA VAL A 306 -4.29 -17.90 -5.53
C VAL A 306 -3.07 -18.12 -4.65
N ILE A 307 -2.03 -17.32 -4.88
CA ILE A 307 -0.80 -17.34 -4.09
C ILE A 307 -0.51 -15.95 -3.53
N ILE A 308 -0.04 -15.87 -2.29
CA ILE A 308 0.49 -14.63 -1.73
C ILE A 308 2.00 -14.60 -2.00
N ALA A 309 2.50 -13.49 -2.54
CA ALA A 309 3.92 -13.32 -2.82
C ALA A 309 4.77 -13.32 -1.54
N ASP A 310 6.00 -13.82 -1.66
CA ASP A 310 7.00 -13.72 -0.59
C ASP A 310 7.32 -12.25 -0.29
N ASP A 311 7.37 -11.88 1.00
CA ASP A 311 7.50 -10.48 1.47
C ASP A 311 6.50 -9.54 0.76
N ALA A 312 5.22 -9.93 0.72
CA ALA A 312 4.12 -9.21 0.06
C ALA A 312 4.09 -7.69 0.34
N ILE A 313 4.46 -7.27 1.56
CA ILE A 313 4.52 -5.85 1.96
C ILE A 313 5.58 -5.07 1.15
N SER A 314 6.66 -5.73 0.72
CA SER A 314 7.78 -5.07 0.06
C SER A 314 7.75 -5.16 -1.46
N CYS A 315 6.84 -5.94 -2.04
CA CYS A 315 6.79 -6.17 -3.48
C CYS A 315 6.80 -4.85 -4.26
N VAL A 316 5.93 -3.91 -3.92
CA VAL A 316 5.84 -2.60 -4.60
C VAL A 316 7.18 -1.85 -4.53
N ALA A 317 7.75 -1.67 -3.33
CA ALA A 317 9.03 -0.97 -3.17
C ALA A 317 10.19 -1.65 -3.91
N ILE A 318 10.24 -2.99 -3.90
CA ILE A 318 11.24 -3.78 -4.61
C ILE A 318 11.09 -3.60 -6.11
N GLY A 319 9.88 -3.72 -6.67
CA GLY A 319 9.64 -3.57 -8.10
C GLY A 319 9.88 -2.15 -8.60
N THR A 320 9.44 -1.15 -7.84
CA THR A 320 9.75 0.28 -8.07
C THR A 320 11.26 0.51 -8.15
N GLY A 321 12.00 -0.07 -7.20
CA GLY A 321 13.46 -0.01 -7.16
C GLY A 321 14.15 -0.72 -8.33
N LYS A 322 13.73 -1.94 -8.66
CA LYS A 322 14.27 -2.74 -9.78
C LYS A 322 14.00 -2.08 -11.14
N THR A 323 12.86 -1.41 -11.31
CA THR A 323 12.52 -0.74 -12.58
C THR A 323 13.49 0.38 -12.93
N LEU A 324 14.04 1.07 -11.93
CA LEU A 324 15.09 2.08 -12.14
C LEU A 324 16.34 1.52 -12.82
N ASP A 325 16.62 0.22 -12.67
CA ASP A 325 17.77 -0.44 -13.29
C ASP A 325 17.64 -0.53 -14.81
N HIS A 326 16.41 -0.55 -15.31
CA HIS A 326 16.09 -0.73 -16.73
C HIS A 326 15.71 0.59 -17.45
N LEU A 327 15.57 1.70 -16.72
CA LEU A 327 15.25 3.01 -17.30
C LEU A 327 16.21 3.48 -18.42
N ASP A 328 17.49 3.12 -18.31
CA ASP A 328 18.49 3.52 -19.31
C ASP A 328 18.40 2.65 -20.58
N LEU A 329 17.86 1.43 -20.48
CA LEU A 329 17.56 0.54 -21.62
C LEU A 329 16.28 0.99 -22.34
N LEU A 330 15.27 1.41 -21.58
CA LEU A 330 13.97 1.88 -22.10
C LEU A 330 14.07 3.20 -22.87
N LYS A 331 15.05 4.06 -22.55
CA LYS A 331 15.34 5.27 -23.33
C LYS A 331 15.96 5.02 -24.71
N GLY A 332 16.55 3.83 -24.93
CA GLY A 332 17.16 3.45 -26.21
C GLY A 332 16.21 2.72 -27.17
N SER A 333 15.06 2.23 -26.68
CA SER A 333 14.03 1.60 -27.50
C SER A 333 13.05 2.63 -28.04
N LYS A 334 12.72 2.54 -29.35
CA LYS A 334 11.71 3.35 -30.07
C LYS A 334 10.26 3.23 -29.52
N MET A 335 10.07 2.73 -28.30
CA MET A 335 8.76 2.63 -27.63
C MET A 335 8.32 3.95 -26.98
N ASN A 336 9.21 4.95 -26.87
CA ASN A 336 8.91 6.28 -26.31
C ASN A 336 8.02 7.18 -27.19
N GLU A 337 7.60 6.72 -28.38
CA GLU A 337 6.76 7.52 -29.29
C GLU A 337 5.29 7.07 -29.31
N ASP A 338 4.94 5.97 -28.61
CA ASP A 338 3.57 5.49 -28.52
C ASP A 338 2.98 5.81 -27.12
N PRO A 339 1.96 6.67 -27.02
CA PRO A 339 1.36 7.08 -25.74
C PRO A 339 0.70 5.92 -24.96
N ARG A 340 0.70 4.69 -25.48
CA ARG A 340 0.27 3.48 -24.77
C ARG A 340 1.35 2.83 -23.91
N TYR A 341 2.61 3.21 -24.06
CA TYR A 341 3.74 2.72 -23.27
C TYR A 341 4.32 3.85 -22.43
N VAL A 342 3.47 4.49 -21.63
CA VAL A 342 3.92 5.37 -20.56
C VAL A 342 4.14 4.49 -19.34
N ILE A 343 5.40 4.37 -18.91
CA ILE A 343 5.74 4.01 -17.53
C ILE A 343 5.57 5.29 -16.71
#